data_AF-A0A346MXY8-F1
#
_entry.id   AF-A0A346MXY8-F1
#
_cell.length_a   1.000
_cell.length_b   1.000
_cell.length_c   1.000
_cell.angle_alpha   90.00
_cell.angle_beta   90.00
_cell.angle_gamma   90.00
#
_symmetry.space_group_name_H-M   'P 1'
#
loop_
_entity.id
_entity.type
_entity.pdbx_description
1 polymer ?
#
loop_
_entity_poly.entity_id
_entity_poly.type
_entity_poly.pdbx_seq_one_letter_code
_entity_poly.pdbx_strand_id
1 'polypeptide(L)' 'MAKSTYIIKVINKGREKDYFDFWKRKLSQNAAGEALNPELVGFAVPQEARNAEEAVELVRRKHPGLQVDTQATLRQD' A
#
# COMPACT_ATOMS: atom_id res chain seq x y z
N MET A 1 -1.21 3.97 -25.81
CA MET A 1 -0.49 3.14 -24.82
C MET A 1 -1.49 2.17 -24.21
N ALA A 2 -1.17 0.87 -24.22
CA ALA A 2 -1.99 -0.13 -23.54
C ALA A 2 -1.97 0.13 -22.03
N LYS A 3 -3.11 -0.07 -21.36
CA LYS A 3 -3.16 -0.02 -19.90
C LYS A 3 -2.59 -1.32 -19.36
N SER A 4 -1.89 -1.23 -18.24
CA SER A 4 -1.45 -2.38 -17.45
C SER A 4 -2.06 -2.28 -16.06
N THR A 5 -2.25 -3.43 -15.42
CA THR A 5 -2.72 -3.48 -14.03
C THR A 5 -1.53 -3.28 -13.11
N TYR A 6 -1.65 -2.38 -12.15
CA TYR A 6 -0.66 -2.14 -11.11
C TYR A 6 -1.26 -2.51 -9.76
N ILE A 7 -0.52 -3.27 -8.96
CA ILE A 7 -0.85 -3.54 -7.56
C ILE A 7 -0.17 -2.47 -6.70
N ILE A 8 -0.98 -1.66 -6.05
CA ILE A 8 -0.54 -0.53 -5.25
C ILE A 8 -0.89 -0.80 -3.79
N LYS A 9 0.09 -0.69 -2.89
CA LYS A 9 -0.17 -0.87 -1.46
C LYS A 9 -0.58 0.44 -0.82
N VAL A 10 -1.76 0.45 -0.21
CA VAL A 10 -2.31 1.57 0.56
C VAL A 10 -2.15 1.26 2.04
N ILE A 11 -1.71 2.26 2.79
CA ILE A 11 -1.43 2.18 4.22
C ILE A 11 -2.64 2.75 4.96
N ASN A 12 -3.13 2.01 5.97
CA ASN A 12 -4.22 2.51 6.82
C ASN A 12 -3.75 3.72 7.63
N LYS A 13 -4.63 4.71 7.80
CA LYS A 13 -4.33 5.97 8.49
C LYS A 13 -3.86 5.70 9.93
N GLY A 14 -2.73 6.29 10.33
CA GLY A 14 -2.18 6.12 11.67
C GLY A 14 -1.46 4.79 11.89
N ARG A 15 -1.35 3.94 10.86
CA ARG A 15 -0.66 2.64 10.88
C ARG A 15 0.61 2.67 10.04
N GLU A 16 1.16 3.84 9.73
CA GLU A 16 2.37 4.00 8.89
C GLU A 16 3.57 3.30 9.52
N LYS A 17 3.75 3.48 10.83
CA LYS A 17 4.80 2.82 11.60
C LYS A 17 4.59 1.31 11.64
N ASP A 18 3.36 0.88 11.91
CA ASP A 18 2.98 -0.53 11.99
C ASP A 18 3.18 -1.22 10.63
N TYR A 19 2.84 -0.55 9.53
CA TYR A 19 3.08 -1.03 8.18
C TYR A 19 4.58 -1.24 7.91
N PHE A 20 5.42 -0.28 8.31
CA PHE A 20 6.86 -0.42 8.15
C PHE A 20 7.42 -1.54 9.04
N ASP A 21 7.00 -1.61 10.29
CA ASP A 21 7.41 -2.65 11.24
C ASP A 21 7.00 -4.05 10.73
N PHE A 22 5.80 -4.21 10.19
CA PHE A 22 5.33 -5.47 9.63
C PHE A 22 6.05 -5.83 8.32
N TRP A 23 6.06 -4.95 7.32
CA TRP A 23 6.56 -5.30 5.98
C TRP A 23 8.09 -5.26 5.86
N LYS A 24 8.74 -4.28 6.50
CA LYS A 24 10.20 -4.08 6.40
C LYS A 24 10.94 -4.75 7.54
N ARG A 25 10.42 -4.69 8.77
CA ARG A 25 11.09 -5.30 9.94
C ARG A 25 10.60 -6.70 10.29
N LYS A 26 9.58 -7.21 9.59
CA LYS A 26 9.00 -8.55 9.81
C LYS A 26 8.52 -8.76 11.25
N LEU A 27 8.11 -7.68 11.92
CA LEU A 27 7.55 -7.76 13.26
C LEU A 27 6.11 -8.27 13.20
N SER A 28 5.80 -9.20 14.09
CA SER A 28 4.46 -9.74 14.28
C SER A 28 3.64 -8.95 15.29
N GLN A 29 4.26 -8.03 16.05
CA GLN A 29 3.62 -7.20 17.07
C GLN A 29 4.19 -5.78 17.09
N ASN A 30 3.36 -4.80 17.44
CA ASN A 30 3.81 -3.43 17.66
C ASN A 30 4.25 -3.21 19.12
N ALA A 31 4.69 -1.99 19.43
CA ALA A 31 5.16 -1.62 20.78
C ALA A 31 4.06 -1.68 21.87
N ALA A 32 2.78 -1.67 21.47
CA ALA A 32 1.64 -1.83 22.37
C ALA A 32 1.25 -3.30 22.60
N GLY A 33 1.95 -4.25 21.97
CA GLY A 33 1.63 -5.68 22.04
C GLY A 33 0.49 -6.12 21.10
N GLU A 34 0.02 -5.23 20.22
CA GLU A 34 -1.00 -5.57 19.24
C GLU A 34 -0.39 -6.39 18.10
N ALA A 35 -1.08 -7.47 17.70
CA ALA A 35 -0.64 -8.30 16.60
C ALA A 35 -0.75 -7.56 15.26
N LEU A 36 0.38 -7.45 14.56
CA LEU A 36 0.45 -6.85 13.23
C LEU A 36 0.09 -7.90 12.19
N ASN A 37 -0.89 -7.57 11.35
CA ASN A 37 -1.28 -8.39 10.21
C ASN A 37 -1.44 -7.49 8.97
N PRO A 38 -1.37 -8.08 7.75
CA PRO A 38 -1.43 -7.31 6.51
C PRO A 38 -2.66 -6.43 6.41
N GLU A 39 -3.84 -6.97 6.76
CA GLU A 39 -5.14 -6.30 6.64
C GLU A 39 -5.29 -5.10 7.58
N LEU A 40 -4.63 -5.15 8.73
CA LEU A 40 -4.63 -4.09 9.73
C LEU A 40 -3.73 -2.93 9.32
N VAL A 41 -2.56 -3.23 8.76
CA VAL A 41 -1.57 -2.20 8.40
C VAL A 41 -1.82 -1.58 7.03
N GLY A 42 -2.51 -2.27 6.12
CA GLY A 42 -2.84 -1.76 4.80
C GLY A 42 -3.55 -2.76 3.90
N PHE A 43 -3.66 -2.44 2.63
CA PHE A 43 -4.27 -3.32 1.64
C PHE A 43 -3.70 -3.06 0.25
N ALA A 44 -3.84 -4.03 -0.64
CA ALA A 44 -3.43 -3.93 -2.02
C ALA A 44 -4.62 -3.51 -2.89
N VAL A 45 -4.42 -2.51 -3.76
CA VAL A 45 -5.41 -2.02 -4.71
C VAL A 45 -4.92 -2.29 -6.12
N PRO A 46 -5.61 -3.15 -6.91
CA PRO A 46 -5.36 -3.27 -8.33
C PRO A 46 -5.90 -2.03 -9.05
N GLN A 47 -5.06 -1.38 -9.85
CA GLN A 47 -5.43 -0.19 -10.62
C GLN A 47 -4.85 -0.28 -12.03
N GLU A 48 -5.73 -0.19 -13.03
CA GLU A 48 -5.30 -0.03 -14.42
C GLU A 48 -4.81 1.39 -14.68
N ALA A 49 -3.62 1.51 -15.27
CA ALA A 49 -3.03 2.78 -15.68
C ALA A 49 -2.05 2.58 -16.84
N ARG A 50 -1.58 3.67 -17.44
CA ARG A 50 -0.55 3.65 -18.49
C ARG A 50 0.86 3.52 -17.91
N ASN A 51 1.05 3.97 -16.67
CA ASN A 51 2.31 3.87 -15.93
C ASN A 51 2.04 3.81 -14.41
N ALA A 52 3.07 3.51 -13.62
CA ALA A 52 2.94 3.37 -12.17
C ALA A 52 2.56 4.69 -11.47
N GLU A 53 3.03 5.84 -11.97
CA GLU A 53 2.76 7.16 -11.38
C GLU A 53 1.28 7.53 -11.52
N GLU A 54 0.71 7.35 -12.71
CA GLU A 54 -0.72 7.51 -12.97
C GLU A 54 -1.54 6.55 -12.10
N ALA A 55 -1.09 5.31 -11.94
CA ALA A 55 -1.77 4.33 -11.08
C ALA A 55 -1.81 4.80 -9.62
N VAL A 56 -0.68 5.27 -9.10
CA VAL A 56 -0.56 5.82 -7.74
C VAL A 56 -1.45 7.05 -7.57
N GLU A 57 -1.47 7.98 -8.53
CA GLU A 57 -2.35 9.15 -8.47
C GLU A 57 -3.82 8.76 -8.42
N LEU A 58 -4.24 7.81 -9.24
CA LEU A 58 -5.63 7.33 -9.25
C LEU A 58 -6.01 6.71 -7.91
N VAL A 59 -5.12 5.92 -7.31
CA VAL A 59 -5.34 5.33 -5.98
C VAL A 59 -5.37 6.41 -4.89
N ARG A 60 -4.48 7.41 -4.94
CA ARG A 60 -4.52 8.55 -4.01
C ARG A 60 -5.83 9.33 -4.08
N ARG A 61 -6.39 9.49 -5.29
CA ARG A 61 -7.69 10.15 -5.48
C ARG A 61 -8.85 9.31 -4.94
N LYS A 62 -8.78 7.98 -5.06
CA LYS A 62 -9.78 7.04 -4.52
C LYS A 62 -9.71 6.92 -2.99
N HIS A 63 -8.52 7.06 -2.41
CA HIS A 63 -8.27 6.92 -0.98
C HIS A 63 -7.64 8.21 -0.41
N PRO A 64 -8.39 9.34 -0.39
CA PRO A 64 -7.85 10.61 0.06
C PRO A 64 -7.44 10.53 1.54
N GLY A 65 -6.24 11.01 1.84
CA GLY A 65 -5.70 11.04 3.20
C GLY A 65 -5.07 9.73 3.69
N LEU A 66 -5.04 8.67 2.85
CA LEU A 66 -4.23 7.48 3.10
C LEU A 66 -2.87 7.60 2.43
N GLN A 67 -1.83 7.05 3.08
CA GLN A 67 -0.52 6.96 2.45
C GLN A 67 -0.48 5.77 1.48
N VAL A 68 0.32 5.93 0.42
CA VAL A 68 0.52 4.91 -0.60
C VAL A 68 2.00 4.58 -0.66
N ASP A 69 2.33 3.29 -0.59
CA ASP A 69 3.70 2.81 -0.73
C ASP A 69 4.07 2.73 -2.22
N THR A 70 4.70 3.80 -2.71
CA THR A 70 5.14 3.90 -4.09
C THR A 70 6.28 2.95 -4.42
N GLN A 71 7.07 2.52 -3.42
CA GLN A 71 8.17 1.58 -3.62
C GLN A 71 7.68 0.14 -3.77
N ALA A 72 6.56 -0.20 -3.12
CA ALA A 72 5.94 -1.51 -3.22
C ALA A 72 4.92 -1.62 -4.37
N THR A 73 4.79 -0.58 -5.20
CA THR A 73 3.91 -0.60 -6.38
C THR A 73 4.51 -1.49 -7.46
N LEU A 74 3.78 -2.52 -7.87
CA LEU A 74 4.25 -3.52 -8.83
C LEU A 74 3.29 -3.58 -10.02
N ARG A 75 3.84 -3.73 -11.23
CA ARG A 75 3.05 -4.10 -12.40
C ARG A 75 2.64 -5.56 -12.26
N GLN A 76 1.38 -5.84 -12.52
CA GLN A 76 0.86 -7.20 -12.65
C GLN A 76 0.88 -7.54 -14.14
N ASP A 77 1.72 -8.53 -14.49
CA ASP A 77 1.87 -9.05 -15.85
C ASP A 77 0.74 -10.03 -16.24
#